data_AF-A0A521G5H8-F1
#
_entry.id   AF-A0A521G5H8-F1
#
_cell.length_a   1.000
_cell.length_b   1.000
_cell.length_c   1.000
_cell.angle_alpha   90.00
_cell.angle_beta   90.00
_cell.angle_gamma   90.00
#
_symmetry.space_group_name_H-M   'P 1'
#
loop_
_entity.id
_entity.type
_entity.pdbx_description
1 polymer ?
#
loop_
_entity_poly.entity_id
_entity_poly.type
_entity_poly.pdbx_seq_one_letter_code
_entity_poly.pdbx_strand_id
1 'polypeptide(L)'
;MFDYKQYEPVLLNIQKHVVPVYRIGTIKRKYEYSGCAVYLKIKDKYYLATASHVIDHEELAKNIIPLRREELASIPIDQAVKISCNEADVDISLVYLTEELEFFSPIELISDSIVNRSENSILLLGYPQSKVSISSKGTFVEPFYMLTKIIDFPSQPIKKVHQEVHFFCKFQKKKVPRCDGSQSTAPNPNGMSGGPVIELSSNGSSGFSSKLIGIMTDWDKENESYIRCSMARLINLAPQP
;
A
#
# COMPACT_ATOMS: atom_id res chain seq x y z
N MET A 1 18.49 -0.04 15.75
CA MET A 1 17.14 -0.60 16.00
C MET A 1 16.17 0.57 15.96
N PHE A 2 15.03 0.46 15.28
CA PHE A 2 14.06 1.56 15.22
C PHE A 2 13.32 1.69 16.55
N ASP A 3 13.34 2.87 17.17
CA ASP A 3 12.39 3.22 18.23
C ASP A 3 11.07 3.57 17.57
N TYR A 4 10.05 2.74 17.72
CA TYR A 4 8.73 2.94 17.08
C TYR A 4 7.89 4.03 17.76
N LYS A 5 8.16 4.35 19.02
CA LYS A 5 7.32 5.27 19.80
C LYS A 5 7.36 6.68 19.22
N GLN A 6 8.53 7.13 18.78
CA GLN A 6 8.68 8.43 18.09
C GLN A 6 7.96 8.50 16.73
N TYR A 7 7.62 7.35 16.11
CA TYR A 7 6.91 7.33 14.83
C TYR A 7 5.39 7.25 14.99
N GLU A 8 4.86 6.92 16.16
CA GLU A 8 3.42 6.70 16.36
C GLU A 8 2.52 7.80 15.78
N PRO A 9 2.81 9.11 15.96
CA PRO A 9 2.00 10.16 15.36
C PRO A 9 1.96 10.10 13.82
N VAL A 10 3.11 9.85 13.18
CA VAL A 10 3.19 9.75 11.71
C VAL A 10 2.55 8.45 11.20
N LEU A 11 2.66 7.35 11.94
CA LEU A 11 1.99 6.08 11.60
C LEU A 11 0.47 6.24 11.57
N LEU A 12 -0.10 6.85 12.62
CA LEU A 12 -1.54 7.11 12.72
C LEU A 12 -2.04 8.07 11.65
N ASN A 13 -1.21 9.05 11.26
CA ASN A 13 -1.55 9.96 10.17
C ASN A 13 -1.59 9.22 8.83
N ILE A 14 -0.55 8.45 8.52
CA ILE A 14 -0.42 7.73 7.24
C ILE A 14 -1.55 6.70 7.08
N GLN A 15 -2.00 6.07 8.17
CA GLN A 15 -3.11 5.10 8.15
C GLN A 15 -4.38 5.64 7.48
N LYS A 16 -4.66 6.94 7.61
CA LYS A 16 -5.86 7.57 7.03
C LYS A 16 -5.85 7.59 5.50
N HIS A 17 -4.68 7.37 4.88
CA HIS A 17 -4.51 7.33 3.44
C HIS A 17 -4.62 5.92 2.86
N VAL A 18 -4.78 4.88 3.69
CA VAL A 18 -4.77 3.48 3.24
C VAL A 18 -6.16 2.88 3.33
N VAL A 19 -6.66 2.46 2.18
CA VAL A 19 -8.01 1.90 2.01
C VAL A 19 -7.88 0.37 1.87
N PRO A 20 -8.47 -0.44 2.77
CA PRO A 20 -8.58 -1.86 2.53
C PRO A 20 -9.61 -2.12 1.41
N VAL A 21 -9.25 -2.98 0.47
CA VAL A 21 -10.03 -3.32 -0.71
C VAL A 21 -10.51 -4.75 -0.60
N TYR A 22 -11.80 -4.95 -0.85
CA TYR A 22 -12.46 -6.25 -0.87
C TYR A 22 -13.10 -6.48 -2.24
N ARG A 23 -13.52 -7.72 -2.47
CA ARG A 23 -14.31 -8.13 -3.62
C ARG A 23 -15.57 -8.84 -3.16
N ILE A 24 -16.61 -8.79 -3.99
CA ILE A 24 -17.76 -9.68 -3.84
C ILE A 24 -17.27 -11.13 -4.04
N GLY A 25 -17.43 -11.95 -3.00
CA GLY A 25 -16.96 -13.33 -3.00
C GLY A 25 -17.99 -14.31 -3.55
N THR A 26 -17.71 -15.60 -3.37
CA THR A 26 -18.61 -16.70 -3.77
C THR A 26 -19.82 -16.84 -2.85
N ILE A 27 -20.80 -17.69 -3.20
CA ILE A 27 -22.04 -17.92 -2.40
C ILE A 27 -21.76 -18.19 -0.90
N LYS A 28 -20.62 -18.81 -0.57
CA LYS A 28 -20.25 -19.12 0.82
C LYS A 28 -19.63 -17.95 1.59
N ARG A 29 -19.10 -16.93 0.90
CA ARG A 29 -18.46 -15.75 1.48
C ARG A 29 -18.92 -14.52 0.72
N LYS A 30 -19.80 -13.73 1.34
CA LYS A 30 -20.35 -12.52 0.73
C LYS A 30 -19.24 -11.57 0.23
N TYR A 31 -18.15 -11.47 0.99
CA TYR A 31 -17.01 -10.62 0.67
C TYR A 31 -15.67 -11.32 0.94
N GLU A 32 -14.67 -11.00 0.13
CA GLU A 32 -13.31 -11.51 0.23
C GLU A 32 -12.33 -10.35 0.25
N TYR A 33 -11.38 -10.36 1.20
CA TYR A 33 -10.35 -9.34 1.27
C TYR A 33 -9.33 -9.54 0.15
N SER A 34 -9.05 -8.48 -0.61
CA SER A 34 -8.21 -8.53 -1.81
C SER A 34 -6.85 -7.90 -1.59
N GLY A 35 -6.81 -6.74 -0.92
CA GLY A 35 -5.57 -6.01 -0.70
C GLY A 35 -5.81 -4.61 -0.15
N CYS A 36 -4.86 -3.73 -0.37
CA CYS A 36 -4.89 -2.32 0.03
C CYS A 36 -4.92 -1.41 -1.20
N ALA A 37 -5.26 -0.15 -0.99
CA ALA A 37 -5.02 0.93 -1.93
C ALA A 37 -4.60 2.19 -1.17
N VAL A 38 -3.90 3.09 -1.85
CA VAL A 38 -3.56 4.41 -1.36
C VAL A 38 -4.57 5.40 -1.92
N TYR A 39 -5.23 6.16 -1.05
CA TYR A 39 -6.13 7.22 -1.45
C TYR A 39 -5.34 8.47 -1.82
N LEU A 40 -5.45 8.91 -3.08
CA LEU A 40 -4.69 10.01 -3.64
C LEU A 40 -5.59 11.16 -4.08
N LYS A 41 -5.03 12.36 -4.02
CA LYS A 41 -5.53 13.53 -4.73
C LYS A 41 -4.46 14.02 -5.69
N ILE A 42 -4.79 14.09 -6.98
CA ILE A 42 -3.93 14.62 -8.03
C ILE A 42 -4.68 15.76 -8.69
N LYS A 43 -4.19 16.99 -8.50
CA LYS A 43 -4.94 18.22 -8.81
C LYS A 43 -6.28 18.21 -8.05
N ASP A 44 -7.40 18.35 -8.74
CA ASP A 44 -8.75 18.36 -8.15
C ASP A 44 -9.51 17.04 -8.33
N LYS A 45 -8.81 15.95 -8.67
CA LYS A 45 -9.41 14.62 -8.88
C LYS A 45 -8.93 13.64 -7.81
N TYR A 46 -9.77 12.63 -7.54
CA TYR A 46 -9.57 11.62 -6.50
C TYR A 46 -9.32 10.25 -7.12
N TYR A 47 -8.36 9.51 -6.54
CA TYR A 47 -7.90 8.25 -7.09
C TYR A 47 -7.62 7.23 -5.98
N LEU A 48 -7.76 5.94 -6.29
CA LEU A 48 -7.10 4.87 -5.54
C LEU A 48 -5.93 4.33 -6.37
N ALA A 49 -4.72 4.36 -5.82
CA ALA A 49 -3.57 3.67 -6.38
C ALA A 49 -3.34 2.34 -5.66
N THR A 50 -3.23 1.25 -6.42
CA THR A 50 -3.09 -0.10 -5.85
C THR A 50 -2.27 -0.99 -6.76
N ALA A 51 -1.94 -2.20 -6.32
CA ALA A 51 -1.37 -3.20 -7.21
C ALA A 51 -2.45 -3.73 -8.15
N SER A 52 -2.15 -3.94 -9.44
CA SER A 52 -3.20 -4.25 -10.44
C SER A 52 -3.99 -5.50 -10.09
N HIS A 53 -3.34 -6.51 -9.52
CA HIS A 53 -4.00 -7.76 -9.12
C HIS A 53 -4.94 -7.61 -7.91
N VAL A 54 -4.97 -6.45 -7.22
CA VAL A 54 -5.88 -6.18 -6.09
C VAL A 54 -7.28 -5.79 -6.56
N ILE A 55 -7.41 -5.19 -7.74
CA ILE A 55 -8.73 -4.84 -8.31
C ILE A 55 -9.12 -5.79 -9.43
N ASP A 56 -10.42 -6.01 -9.55
CA ASP A 56 -10.99 -6.68 -10.72
C ASP A 56 -11.28 -5.62 -11.80
N HIS A 57 -10.50 -5.62 -12.87
CA HIS A 57 -10.63 -4.66 -13.98
C HIS A 57 -11.81 -4.96 -14.89
N GLU A 58 -12.27 -6.21 -14.95
CA GLU A 58 -13.39 -6.62 -15.80
C GLU A 58 -14.73 -6.30 -15.13
N GLU A 59 -14.77 -6.38 -13.79
CA GLU A 59 -15.98 -6.19 -13.01
C GLU A 59 -15.75 -5.16 -11.89
N LEU A 60 -15.54 -3.90 -12.27
CA LEU A 60 -15.24 -2.81 -11.33
C LEU A 60 -16.25 -2.71 -10.18
N ALA A 61 -17.54 -2.95 -10.47
CA ALA A 61 -18.63 -2.93 -9.49
C ALA A 61 -18.49 -3.99 -8.37
N LYS A 62 -17.67 -5.04 -8.57
CA LYS A 62 -17.38 -6.04 -7.53
C LYS A 62 -16.35 -5.58 -6.52
N ASN A 63 -15.64 -4.48 -6.77
CA ASN A 63 -14.69 -3.93 -5.81
C ASN A 63 -15.44 -3.08 -4.78
N ILE A 64 -15.19 -3.37 -3.51
CA ILE A 64 -15.86 -2.72 -2.38
C ILE A 64 -14.82 -2.25 -1.37
N ILE A 65 -15.17 -1.20 -0.63
CA ILE A 65 -14.36 -0.59 0.42
C ILE A 65 -15.20 -0.42 1.69
N PRO A 66 -14.58 -0.30 2.86
CA PRO A 66 -15.32 0.11 4.05
C PRO A 66 -15.71 1.57 3.91
N LEU A 67 -17.01 1.84 4.00
CA LEU A 67 -17.49 3.18 4.32
C LEU A 67 -17.28 3.41 5.82
N ARG A 68 -17.65 2.45 6.67
CA ARG A 68 -17.50 2.57 8.12
C ARG A 68 -16.98 1.27 8.70
N ARG A 69 -16.67 1.26 10.00
CA ARG A 69 -16.16 0.08 10.71
C ARG A 69 -17.00 -1.18 10.50
N GLU A 70 -18.29 -1.04 10.19
CA GLU A 70 -19.22 -2.15 10.01
C GLU A 70 -19.91 -2.16 8.65
N GLU A 71 -19.58 -1.22 7.76
CA GLU A 71 -20.29 -1.01 6.50
C GLU A 71 -19.33 -1.08 5.32
N LEU A 72 -19.60 -2.00 4.39
CA LEU A 72 -18.91 -2.12 3.12
C LEU A 72 -19.84 -1.60 2.02
N ALA A 73 -19.29 -0.81 1.10
CA ALA A 73 -20.00 -0.38 -0.10
C ALA A 73 -19.13 -0.51 -1.34
N SER A 74 -19.79 -0.55 -2.49
CA SER A 74 -19.11 -0.43 -3.78
C SER A 74 -18.31 0.85 -3.82
N ILE A 75 -17.10 0.76 -4.35
CA ILE A 75 -16.26 1.93 -4.59
C ILE A 75 -17.00 2.80 -5.64
N PRO A 76 -17.06 4.12 -5.47
CA PRO A 76 -17.66 5.02 -6.46
C PRO A 76 -16.70 5.21 -7.66
N ILE A 77 -16.58 4.16 -8.49
CA ILE A 77 -15.61 4.08 -9.58
C ILE A 77 -16.21 4.67 -10.86
N ASP A 78 -15.45 5.57 -11.50
CA ASP A 78 -15.68 6.01 -12.88
C ASP A 78 -15.02 5.03 -13.87
N GLN A 79 -13.70 4.87 -13.73
CA GLN A 79 -12.88 4.01 -14.57
C GLN A 79 -11.67 3.48 -13.79
N ALA A 80 -11.01 2.45 -14.31
CA ALA A 80 -9.74 1.98 -13.78
C ALA A 80 -8.73 1.73 -14.91
N VAL A 81 -7.50 2.21 -14.72
CA VAL A 81 -6.44 2.12 -15.71
C VAL A 81 -5.24 1.40 -15.09
N LYS A 82 -4.77 0.35 -15.76
CA LYS A 82 -3.48 -0.27 -15.45
C LYS A 82 -2.36 0.61 -16.02
N ILE A 83 -1.39 0.97 -15.18
CA ILE A 83 -0.22 1.73 -15.62
C ILE A 83 0.68 0.82 -16.46
N SER A 84 1.23 1.34 -17.55
CA SER A 84 2.22 0.64 -18.37
C SER A 84 3.43 1.54 -18.62
N CYS A 85 4.62 0.96 -18.73
CA CYS A 85 5.86 1.71 -18.96
C CYS A 85 6.82 0.87 -19.81
N ASN A 86 7.06 1.27 -21.07
CA ASN A 86 8.14 0.84 -21.97
C ASN A 86 8.75 -0.55 -21.65
N GLU A 87 7.99 -1.62 -21.93
CA GLU A 87 8.36 -3.04 -21.73
C GLU A 87 8.45 -3.56 -20.28
N ALA A 88 8.48 -2.68 -19.28
CA ALA A 88 8.44 -3.06 -17.89
C ALA A 88 7.02 -3.44 -17.45
N ASP A 89 6.90 -4.58 -16.76
CA ASP A 89 5.64 -5.01 -16.14
C ASP A 89 5.40 -4.16 -14.88
N VAL A 90 4.61 -3.09 -15.01
CA VAL A 90 4.17 -2.27 -13.89
C VAL A 90 2.92 -2.88 -13.31
N ASP A 91 3.03 -3.46 -12.13
CA ASP A 91 1.87 -3.97 -11.40
C ASP A 91 1.20 -2.88 -10.55
N ILE A 92 0.81 -1.77 -11.17
CA ILE A 92 0.04 -0.68 -10.52
C ILE A 92 -1.19 -0.38 -11.36
N SER A 93 -2.33 -0.19 -10.68
CA SER A 93 -3.54 0.38 -11.26
C SER A 93 -3.98 1.64 -10.53
N LEU A 94 -4.56 2.57 -11.30
CA LEU A 94 -5.28 3.73 -10.78
C LEU A 94 -6.78 3.57 -11.02
N VAL A 95 -7.55 3.72 -9.95
CA VAL A 95 -9.01 3.74 -9.99
C VAL A 95 -9.47 5.18 -9.80
N TYR A 96 -10.23 5.68 -10.75
CA TYR A 96 -10.78 7.03 -10.75
C TYR A 96 -12.07 7.04 -9.95
N LEU A 97 -12.17 7.96 -8.99
CA LEU A 97 -13.33 8.08 -8.15
C LEU A 97 -14.24 9.20 -8.63
N THR A 98 -15.55 8.94 -8.64
CA THR A 98 -16.56 9.97 -8.95
C THR A 98 -16.79 10.93 -7.76
N GLU A 99 -16.40 10.53 -6.56
CA GLU A 99 -16.58 11.30 -5.33
C GLU A 99 -15.45 11.06 -4.32
N GLU A 100 -15.40 11.90 -3.28
CA GLU A 100 -14.46 11.79 -2.18
C GLU A 100 -14.84 10.66 -1.21
N LEU A 101 -13.84 10.00 -0.62
CA LEU A 101 -14.05 8.96 0.37
C LEU A 101 -14.09 9.57 1.78
N GLU A 102 -15.28 9.77 2.34
CA GLU A 102 -15.54 10.49 3.61
C GLU A 102 -14.64 10.07 4.79
N PHE A 103 -14.23 8.79 4.87
CA PHE A 103 -13.52 8.22 6.01
C PHE A 103 -12.01 8.12 5.82
N PHE A 104 -11.52 8.49 4.65
CA PHE A 104 -10.12 8.46 4.30
C PHE A 104 -9.68 9.88 3.96
N SER A 105 -8.41 10.16 4.20
CA SER A 105 -7.81 11.41 3.76
C SER A 105 -6.98 11.11 2.52
N PRO A 106 -7.11 11.86 1.43
CA PRO A 106 -6.22 11.67 0.30
C PRO A 106 -4.82 12.17 0.65
N ILE A 107 -3.77 11.50 0.15
CA ILE A 107 -2.42 12.06 0.13
C ILE A 107 -2.20 12.78 -1.20
N GLU A 108 -1.62 13.98 -1.15
CA GLU A 108 -1.21 14.70 -2.34
C GLU A 108 0.06 14.10 -2.91
N LEU A 109 0.03 13.74 -4.20
CA LEU A 109 1.19 13.20 -4.88
C LEU A 109 2.15 14.33 -5.27
N ILE A 110 3.33 14.37 -4.65
CA ILE A 110 4.39 15.30 -5.01
C ILE A 110 5.12 14.75 -6.25
N SER A 111 5.18 15.53 -7.33
CA SER A 111 5.54 15.09 -8.70
C SER A 111 6.93 14.44 -8.83
N ASP A 112 7.90 14.87 -8.03
CA ASP A 112 9.32 14.56 -8.28
C ASP A 112 9.98 13.76 -7.16
N SER A 113 9.28 12.71 -6.70
CA SER A 113 9.83 11.79 -5.71
C SER A 113 10.94 10.91 -6.29
N ILE A 114 12.16 11.46 -6.42
CA ILE A 114 13.36 10.63 -6.56
C ILE A 114 13.50 9.84 -5.26
N VAL A 115 13.59 8.51 -5.39
CA VAL A 115 13.83 7.60 -4.28
C VAL A 115 15.31 7.72 -3.91
N ASN A 116 15.60 8.33 -2.76
CA ASN A 116 16.97 8.37 -2.26
C ASN A 116 17.28 7.04 -1.57
N ARG A 117 18.16 6.22 -2.18
CA ARG A 117 18.43 4.86 -1.69
C ARG A 117 19.26 4.81 -0.41
N SER A 118 19.84 5.92 0.03
CA SER A 118 20.72 5.95 1.20
C SER A 118 20.14 6.81 2.32
N GLU A 119 19.98 6.18 3.49
CA GLU A 119 19.82 6.73 4.84
C GLU A 119 18.41 6.84 5.43
N ASN A 120 17.37 7.09 4.64
CA ASN A 120 16.02 7.25 5.19
C ASN A 120 15.38 5.94 5.68
N SER A 121 14.53 6.06 6.71
CA SER A 121 13.68 4.96 7.18
C SER A 121 12.52 4.77 6.19
N ILE A 122 12.25 3.52 5.81
CA ILE A 122 11.10 3.20 4.97
C ILE A 122 10.00 2.60 5.84
N LEU A 123 8.79 3.13 5.73
CA LEU A 123 7.60 2.56 6.32
C LEU A 123 6.81 1.79 5.24
N LEU A 124 6.58 0.51 5.51
CA LEU A 124 5.56 -0.28 4.83
C LEU A 124 4.30 -0.31 5.69
N LEU A 125 3.15 -0.08 5.07
CA LEU A 125 1.86 -0.12 5.74
C LEU A 125 0.83 -0.85 4.88
N GLY A 126 0.08 -1.74 5.50
CA GLY A 126 -1.07 -2.39 4.88
C GLY A 126 -1.87 -3.20 5.89
N TYR A 127 -2.85 -3.93 5.40
CA TYR A 127 -3.71 -4.80 6.20
C TYR A 127 -3.47 -6.26 5.82
N PRO A 128 -2.61 -6.99 6.54
CA PRO A 128 -2.35 -8.38 6.21
C PRO A 128 -3.62 -9.20 6.42
N GLN A 129 -3.90 -10.13 5.51
CA GLN A 129 -5.13 -10.92 5.49
C GLN A 129 -5.38 -11.66 6.82
N SER A 130 -4.32 -12.10 7.51
CA SER A 130 -4.42 -12.76 8.82
C SER A 130 -4.96 -11.85 9.93
N LYS A 131 -5.00 -10.54 9.70
CA LYS A 131 -5.51 -9.51 10.60
C LYS A 131 -6.82 -8.88 10.12
N VAL A 132 -7.43 -9.48 9.09
CA VAL A 132 -8.74 -9.07 8.58
C VAL A 132 -9.76 -10.14 8.97
N SER A 133 -10.86 -9.71 9.59
CA SER A 133 -11.99 -10.57 9.92
C SER A 133 -13.25 -9.99 9.30
N ILE A 134 -13.94 -10.79 8.49
CA ILE A 134 -15.20 -10.43 7.83
C ILE A 134 -16.28 -11.32 8.43
N SER A 135 -17.30 -10.70 9.02
CA SER A 135 -18.41 -11.41 9.66
C SER A 135 -19.75 -10.75 9.31
N SER A 136 -20.85 -11.40 9.67
CA SER A 136 -22.19 -10.80 9.56
C SER A 136 -22.36 -9.55 10.45
N LYS A 137 -21.52 -9.37 11.47
CA LYS A 137 -21.53 -8.21 12.38
C LYS A 137 -20.66 -7.05 11.89
N GLY A 138 -20.04 -7.18 10.72
CA GLY A 138 -19.15 -6.18 10.16
C GLY A 138 -17.73 -6.70 9.94
N THR A 139 -16.84 -5.75 9.63
CA THR A 139 -15.50 -6.02 9.16
C THR A 139 -14.47 -5.40 10.10
N PHE A 140 -13.60 -6.24 10.66
CA PHE A 140 -12.50 -5.78 11.48
C PHE A 140 -11.20 -5.87 10.69
N VAL A 141 -10.45 -4.77 10.68
CA VAL A 141 -9.18 -4.65 9.95
C VAL A 141 -8.16 -4.03 10.87
N GLU A 142 -7.08 -4.76 11.16
CA GLU A 142 -5.99 -4.24 11.97
C GLU A 142 -4.77 -3.94 11.09
N PRO A 143 -4.27 -2.69 11.08
CA PRO A 143 -3.10 -2.33 10.29
C PRO A 143 -1.84 -3.04 10.77
N PHE A 144 -0.89 -3.21 9.86
CA PHE A 144 0.47 -3.60 10.18
C PHE A 144 1.46 -2.60 9.61
N TYR A 145 2.38 -2.17 10.47
CA TYR A 145 3.44 -1.22 10.16
C TYR A 145 4.79 -1.91 10.25
N MET A 146 5.63 -1.74 9.23
CA MET A 146 7.02 -2.20 9.28
C MET A 146 7.97 -1.08 8.88
N LEU A 147 8.83 -0.69 9.82
CA LEU A 147 9.99 0.14 9.54
C LEU A 147 11.12 -0.74 9.01
N THR A 148 11.64 -0.36 7.85
CA THR A 148 12.62 -1.12 7.09
C THR A 148 13.53 -0.18 6.29
N LYS A 149 14.33 -0.75 5.38
CA LYS A 149 15.20 -0.05 4.45
C LYS A 149 15.03 -0.61 3.05
N ILE A 150 15.32 0.23 2.06
CA ILE A 150 15.54 -0.23 0.69
C ILE A 150 16.80 -1.10 0.69
N ILE A 151 16.75 -2.19 -0.08
CA ILE A 151 17.90 -3.07 -0.31
C ILE A 151 18.25 -3.08 -1.79
N ASP A 152 19.47 -3.49 -2.08
CA ASP A 152 19.87 -3.78 -3.45
C ASP A 152 19.02 -4.89 -4.05
N PHE A 153 19.05 -4.95 -5.38
CA PHE A 153 18.36 -5.99 -6.12
C PHE A 153 18.82 -7.37 -5.63
N PRO A 154 17.89 -8.27 -5.28
CA PRO A 154 18.26 -9.62 -4.91
C PRO A 154 19.04 -10.27 -6.05
N SER A 155 20.05 -11.07 -5.72
CA SER A 155 20.97 -11.66 -6.68
C SER A 155 20.33 -12.70 -7.60
N GLN A 156 19.13 -13.19 -7.26
CA GLN A 156 18.39 -14.13 -8.09
C GLN A 156 17.64 -13.39 -9.21
N PRO A 157 17.64 -13.92 -10.45
CA PRO A 157 16.99 -13.28 -11.58
C PRO A 157 15.46 -13.30 -11.41
N ILE A 158 14.90 -12.20 -10.95
CA ILE A 158 13.46 -11.96 -11.03
C ILE A 158 13.18 -11.49 -12.45
N LYS A 159 12.53 -12.35 -13.26
CA LYS A 159 12.20 -12.03 -14.65
C LYS A 159 11.40 -10.71 -14.71
N LYS A 160 11.72 -9.85 -15.68
CA LYS A 160 11.01 -8.60 -16.02
C LYS A 160 11.02 -7.49 -14.96
N VAL A 161 11.97 -7.49 -14.02
CA VAL A 161 12.09 -6.40 -13.05
C VAL A 161 13.12 -5.37 -13.50
N HIS A 162 12.65 -4.16 -13.83
CA HIS A 162 13.50 -3.02 -14.18
C HIS A 162 13.74 -2.12 -12.97
N GLN A 163 15.00 -1.70 -12.73
CA GLN A 163 15.37 -0.84 -11.59
C GLN A 163 14.77 0.57 -11.64
N GLU A 164 14.39 1.02 -12.83
CA GLU A 164 13.74 2.31 -13.05
C GLU A 164 12.27 2.31 -12.61
N VAL A 165 11.69 1.12 -12.44
CA VAL A 165 10.27 0.90 -12.15
C VAL A 165 10.09 0.29 -10.77
N HIS A 166 11.04 -0.53 -10.34
CA HIS A 166 10.93 -1.32 -9.12
C HIS A 166 12.08 -1.08 -8.16
N PHE A 167 11.79 -1.30 -6.88
CA PHE A 167 12.78 -1.39 -5.81
C PHE A 167 12.31 -2.40 -4.77
N PHE A 168 13.22 -2.77 -3.87
CA PHE A 168 12.97 -3.79 -2.87
C PHE A 168 13.17 -3.24 -1.48
N CYS A 169 12.28 -3.59 -0.58
CA CYS A 169 12.37 -3.28 0.83
C CYS A 169 12.68 -4.57 1.59
N LYS A 170 13.61 -4.52 2.56
CA LYS A 170 13.88 -5.67 3.41
C LYS A 170 12.61 -6.08 4.15
N PHE A 171 12.32 -7.37 4.19
CA PHE A 171 11.29 -7.94 5.06
C PHE A 171 11.97 -8.78 6.12
N GLN A 172 11.66 -8.50 7.38
CA GLN A 172 12.18 -9.27 8.51
C GLN A 172 11.00 -9.79 9.32
N LYS A 173 10.71 -11.08 9.21
CA LYS A 173 9.56 -11.66 9.90
C LYS A 173 9.74 -11.78 11.41
N LYS A 174 10.95 -12.05 11.89
CA LYS A 174 11.24 -12.27 13.32
C LYS A 174 11.84 -11.02 13.97
N LYS A 175 11.57 -10.81 15.26
CA LYS A 175 12.16 -9.71 16.05
C LYS A 175 11.80 -8.33 15.50
N VAL A 176 10.56 -8.15 15.03
CA VAL A 176 10.05 -6.85 14.60
C VAL A 176 9.72 -6.00 15.85
N PRO A 177 10.31 -4.80 15.99
CA PRO A 177 10.01 -3.92 17.11
C PRO A 177 8.55 -3.45 17.07
N ARG A 178 7.97 -3.20 18.23
CA ARG A 178 6.64 -2.60 18.41
C ARG A 178 6.76 -1.25 19.13
N CYS A 179 5.67 -0.47 19.11
CA CYS A 179 5.59 0.83 19.80
C CYS A 179 5.78 0.72 21.32
N ASP A 180 5.45 -0.42 21.92
CA ASP A 180 5.67 -0.71 23.35
C ASP A 180 7.12 -1.15 23.68
N GLY A 181 8.02 -1.13 22.69
CA GLY A 181 9.40 -1.57 22.83
C GLY A 181 9.60 -3.09 22.79
N SER A 182 8.51 -3.87 22.77
CA SER A 182 8.59 -5.33 22.64
C SER A 182 8.96 -5.76 21.23
N GLN A 183 9.34 -7.03 21.09
CA GLN A 183 9.61 -7.65 19.81
C GLN A 183 8.53 -8.67 19.49
N SER A 184 8.16 -8.76 18.21
CA SER A 184 7.16 -9.72 17.75
C SER A 184 7.49 -10.33 16.40
N THR A 185 6.67 -11.28 15.99
CA THR A 185 6.69 -11.85 14.64
C THR A 185 5.76 -11.03 13.76
N ALA A 186 6.26 -10.54 12.62
CA ALA A 186 5.43 -9.92 11.60
C ALA A 186 4.38 -10.91 11.08
N PRO A 187 3.16 -10.45 10.78
CA PRO A 187 2.21 -11.26 10.03
C PRO A 187 2.74 -11.56 8.63
N ASN A 188 2.14 -12.55 7.98
CA ASN A 188 2.41 -12.80 6.56
C ASN A 188 1.97 -11.58 5.72
N PRO A 189 2.78 -11.07 4.79
CA PRO A 189 2.44 -9.90 3.96
C PRO A 189 1.26 -10.12 3.00
N ASN A 190 0.74 -11.33 2.84
CA ASN A 190 -0.45 -11.61 2.04
C ASN A 190 -1.59 -10.64 2.37
N GLY A 191 -2.14 -10.00 1.34
CA GLY A 191 -3.18 -8.97 1.47
C GLY A 191 -2.66 -7.56 1.74
N MET A 192 -1.35 -7.33 1.86
CA MET A 192 -0.78 -5.98 1.94
C MET A 192 -0.48 -5.34 0.57
N SER A 193 -0.60 -6.10 -0.53
CA SER A 193 -0.43 -5.57 -1.89
C SER A 193 -1.31 -4.34 -2.12
N GLY A 194 -0.77 -3.34 -2.80
CA GLY A 194 -1.39 -2.03 -3.01
C GLY A 194 -1.23 -1.04 -1.86
N GLY A 195 -0.65 -1.46 -0.72
CA GLY A 195 -0.37 -0.56 0.39
C GLY A 195 0.81 0.38 0.11
N PRO A 196 0.89 1.54 0.79
CA PRO A 196 1.92 2.52 0.51
C PRO A 196 3.30 2.09 1.00
N VAL A 197 4.31 2.58 0.28
CA VAL A 197 5.71 2.59 0.70
C VAL A 197 6.09 4.05 0.93
N ILE A 198 6.33 4.39 2.19
CA ILE A 198 6.57 5.76 2.63
C ILE A 198 8.03 5.92 3.04
N GLU A 199 8.69 6.93 2.49
CA GLU A 199 9.98 7.42 2.99
C GLU A 199 9.73 8.35 4.17
N LEU A 200 10.41 8.09 5.29
CA LEU A 200 10.39 8.90 6.49
C LEU A 200 11.74 9.60 6.66
N SER A 201 11.72 10.92 6.67
CA SER A 201 12.90 11.76 6.91
C SER A 201 12.72 12.56 8.19
N SER A 202 13.78 12.65 8.99
CA SER A 202 13.76 13.48 10.20
C SER A 202 13.90 14.94 9.81
N ASN A 203 13.00 15.78 10.31
CA ASN A 203 13.05 17.23 10.14
C ASN A 203 13.66 17.91 11.38
N GLY A 204 14.58 17.22 12.07
CA GLY A 204 15.15 17.69 13.33
C GLY A 204 14.09 17.73 14.45
N SER A 205 13.88 18.90 15.06
CA SER A 205 12.94 19.09 16.17
C SER A 205 11.47 19.01 15.77
N SER A 206 11.14 19.09 14.48
CA SER A 206 9.77 19.22 13.98
C SER A 206 9.10 17.86 13.67
N GLY A 207 9.70 16.75 14.08
CA GLY A 207 9.19 15.39 13.83
C GLY A 207 9.67 14.80 12.51
N PHE A 208 8.82 13.99 11.86
CA PHE A 208 9.14 13.29 10.62
C PHE A 208 8.31 13.81 9.46
N SER A 209 8.94 14.08 8.31
CA SER A 209 8.21 14.18 7.04
C SER A 209 7.97 12.80 6.46
N SER A 210 6.82 12.62 5.82
CA SER A 210 6.45 11.41 5.10
C SER A 210 6.27 11.69 3.62
N LYS A 211 6.81 10.82 2.77
CA LYS A 211 6.71 10.93 1.32
C LYS A 211 6.35 9.59 0.69
N LEU A 212 5.32 9.55 -0.14
CA LEU A 212 4.97 8.34 -0.91
C LEU A 212 6.01 8.10 -1.99
N ILE A 213 6.74 7.00 -1.89
CA ILE A 213 7.80 6.62 -2.84
C ILE A 213 7.45 5.38 -3.67
N GLY A 214 6.48 4.59 -3.23
CA GLY A 214 6.04 3.41 -3.98
C GLY A 214 4.76 2.80 -3.48
N ILE A 215 4.34 1.77 -4.20
CA ILE A 215 3.21 0.89 -3.90
C ILE A 215 3.77 -0.52 -3.74
N MET A 216 3.40 -1.22 -2.67
CA MET A 216 3.77 -2.62 -2.48
C MET A 216 3.06 -3.47 -3.51
N THR A 217 3.77 -4.35 -4.23
CA THR A 217 3.16 -5.20 -5.26
C THR A 217 3.29 -6.68 -4.96
N ASP A 218 4.42 -7.13 -4.44
CA ASP A 218 4.59 -8.56 -4.14
C ASP A 218 5.61 -8.77 -3.02
N TRP A 219 5.79 -10.01 -2.59
CA TRP A 219 6.79 -10.36 -1.59
C TRP A 219 7.41 -11.73 -1.85
N ASP A 220 8.61 -11.92 -1.34
CA ASP A 220 9.36 -13.17 -1.45
C ASP A 220 8.73 -14.27 -0.58
N LYS A 221 7.80 -15.05 -1.15
CA LYS A 221 7.11 -16.13 -0.44
C LYS A 221 8.03 -17.29 -0.04
N GLU A 222 9.13 -17.49 -0.76
CA GLU A 222 10.03 -18.62 -0.55
C GLU A 222 10.99 -18.35 0.60
N ASN A 223 11.67 -17.20 0.59
CA ASN A 223 12.67 -16.88 1.62
C ASN A 223 12.17 -15.88 2.67
N GLU A 224 10.96 -15.33 2.50
CA GLU A 224 10.36 -14.34 3.40
C GLU A 224 11.30 -13.16 3.69
N SER A 225 11.98 -12.67 2.66
CA SER A 225 13.16 -11.82 2.82
C SER A 225 13.01 -10.37 2.32
N TYR A 226 12.09 -10.11 1.38
CA TYR A 226 11.84 -8.78 0.85
C TYR A 226 10.39 -8.57 0.39
N ILE A 227 10.01 -7.29 0.29
CA ILE A 227 8.80 -6.80 -0.38
C ILE A 227 9.22 -6.09 -1.67
N ARG A 228 8.65 -6.49 -2.80
CA ARG A 228 8.79 -5.80 -4.09
C ARG A 228 7.83 -4.62 -4.14
N CYS A 229 8.35 -3.48 -4.57
CA CYS A 229 7.63 -2.23 -4.64
C CYS A 229 7.75 -1.64 -6.05
N SER A 230 6.69 -1.02 -6.54
CA SER A 230 6.68 -0.25 -7.78
C SER A 230 6.71 1.25 -7.46
N MET A 231 7.48 2.03 -8.21
CA MET A 231 7.72 3.44 -7.90
C MET A 231 6.45 4.30 -8.04
N ALA A 232 6.21 5.18 -7.06
CA ALA A 232 5.03 6.06 -7.06
C ALA A 232 5.05 7.08 -8.19
N ARG A 233 6.23 7.51 -8.66
CA ARG A 233 6.36 8.44 -9.80
C ARG A 233 5.67 7.94 -11.08
N LEU A 234 5.49 6.62 -11.22
CA LEU A 234 4.81 6.02 -12.37
C LEU A 234 3.33 6.41 -12.43
N ILE A 235 2.73 6.80 -11.30
CA ILE A 235 1.36 7.32 -11.23
C ILE A 235 1.21 8.60 -12.08
N ASN A 236 2.27 9.40 -12.20
CA ASN A 236 2.27 10.59 -13.06
C ASN A 236 2.28 10.25 -14.57
N LEU A 237 2.58 9.00 -14.93
CA LEU A 237 2.55 8.53 -16.33
C LEU A 237 1.16 8.04 -16.75
N ALA A 238 0.23 7.88 -15.81
CA ALA A 238 -1.10 7.38 -16.12
C ALA A 238 -1.86 8.38 -17.01
N PRO A 239 -2.55 7.91 -18.07
CA PRO A 239 -3.36 8.76 -18.92
C PRO A 239 -4.47 9.37 -18.08
N GLN A 240 -4.55 10.70 -18.06
CA GLN A 240 -5.59 11.43 -17.34
C GLN A 240 -6.87 11.48 -18.19
N PRO A 241 -8.07 11.25 -17.62
CA PRO A 241 -9.34 11.45 -18.29
C PRO A 241 -9.63 12.93 -18.50
#